data_AF-M1CMH4-F1
#
_entry.id   AF-M1CMH4-F1
#
_cell.length_a   1.000
_cell.length_b   1.000
_cell.length_c   1.000
_cell.angle_alpha   90.00
_cell.angle_beta   90.00
_cell.angle_gamma   90.00
#
_symmetry.space_group_name_H-M   'P 1'
#
loop_
_entity.id
_entity.type
_entity.pdbx_description
1 polymer ?
#
loop_
_entity_poly.entity_id
_entity_poly.type
_entity_poly.pdbx_seq_one_letter_code
_entity_poly.pdbx_strand_id
1 'polypeptide(L)'
;MKSQYSIDCNDEGAYYQESQVDASLLDIIKNPKSNELVQLTPYNSNGSSSNFQELLAIQVNLFNCGGIAISISISHKIGDASSLCTFIMNWCDASERLIISNTRCVDSTEMLSHPCQILQKYTTFEASNTHLSASLKSPSNIGANKVRKDSIFVSLSSTFPPRGICDDTPKENCIPIHPVAEKLAVKRFIFTTSNIAKMKAKLMNWGYNENATRVEVVLALLWKCFMAAKGCNSVAIIPVNIRQIIVPHLDENSFGNFFLVTSCIASVVNEWFSLVGKIKSAIGRIDGNYVERIRGEEGFEFVKSNFKQVGELIMSQGDDIRVLRISSWCKFPIYEANFGWGEPILTIVAFFGVKDNIVLLDSIEFVGGIEAWIVMADQEMTLFEQDKELQDFTSLDAIGDLN
;
A
#
# COMPACT_ATOMS: atom_id res chain seq x y z
N MET A 1 -7.89 -2.66 -20.16
CA MET A 1 -7.99 -1.18 -20.31
C MET A 1 -8.44 -0.85 -21.73
N LYS A 2 -9.39 0.07 -21.93
CA LYS A 2 -9.85 0.47 -23.29
C LYS A 2 -8.93 1.49 -23.96
N SER A 3 -8.34 2.37 -23.13
CA SER A 3 -7.32 3.34 -23.49
C SER A 3 -6.43 3.62 -22.27
N GLN A 4 -5.41 4.46 -22.40
CA GLN A 4 -4.58 4.89 -21.27
C GLN A 4 -5.37 5.63 -20.17
N TYR A 5 -6.55 6.18 -20.50
CA TYR A 5 -7.34 7.05 -19.62
C TYR A 5 -8.77 6.55 -19.38
N SER A 6 -9.11 5.34 -19.82
CA SER A 6 -10.45 4.77 -19.61
C SER A 6 -10.44 3.26 -19.38
N ILE A 7 -11.35 2.82 -18.51
CA ILE A 7 -11.60 1.42 -18.20
C ILE A 7 -12.76 0.95 -19.10
N ASP A 8 -12.59 -0.20 -19.76
CA ASP A 8 -13.73 -0.92 -20.35
C ASP A 8 -14.29 -1.82 -19.25
N CYS A 9 -15.54 -1.60 -18.85
CA CYS A 9 -16.25 -2.51 -17.95
C CYS A 9 -16.85 -3.64 -18.80
N ASN A 10 -16.00 -4.54 -19.26
CA ASN A 10 -16.32 -5.62 -20.21
C ASN A 10 -16.40 -7.01 -19.57
N ASP A 11 -16.32 -7.08 -18.23
CA ASP A 11 -16.36 -8.31 -17.45
C ASP A 11 -15.32 -9.37 -17.86
N GLU A 12 -14.17 -8.96 -18.42
CA GLU A 12 -13.03 -9.86 -18.69
C GLU A 12 -12.48 -10.50 -17.40
N GLY A 13 -12.79 -9.92 -16.25
CA GLY A 13 -12.48 -10.45 -14.93
C GLY A 13 -11.16 -9.97 -14.35
N ALA A 14 -10.87 -10.43 -13.14
CA ALA A 14 -9.59 -10.23 -12.47
C ALA A 14 -8.71 -11.47 -12.69
N TYR A 15 -7.39 -11.28 -12.73
CA TYR A 15 -6.47 -12.41 -12.75
C TYR A 15 -6.46 -13.08 -11.38
N TYR A 16 -6.61 -14.40 -11.37
CA TYR A 16 -6.60 -15.20 -10.15
C TYR A 16 -5.76 -16.45 -10.39
N GLN A 17 -4.82 -16.72 -9.48
CA GLN A 17 -3.97 -17.90 -9.51
C GLN A 17 -3.89 -18.52 -8.11
N GLU A 18 -3.83 -19.86 -8.07
CA GLU A 18 -3.48 -20.61 -6.87
C GLU A 18 -2.14 -21.31 -7.06
N SER A 19 -1.34 -21.36 -6.00
CA SER A 19 -0.06 -22.06 -5.97
C SER A 19 0.05 -22.93 -4.71
N GLN A 20 0.77 -24.04 -4.84
CA GLN A 20 1.21 -24.85 -3.71
C GLN A 20 2.67 -24.55 -3.43
N VAL A 21 2.99 -24.23 -2.19
CA VAL A 21 4.34 -23.88 -1.75
C VAL A 21 4.89 -25.02 -0.89
N ASP A 22 5.93 -25.67 -1.40
CA ASP A 22 6.63 -26.77 -0.73
C ASP A 22 7.55 -26.26 0.39
N ALA A 23 6.98 -25.51 1.34
CA ALA A 23 7.65 -24.93 2.50
C ALA A 23 6.64 -24.66 3.63
N SER A 24 7.15 -24.31 4.82
CA SER A 24 6.33 -23.75 5.90
C SER A 24 6.25 -22.23 5.76
N LEU A 25 5.06 -21.66 5.92
CA LEU A 25 4.86 -20.19 5.97
C LEU A 25 5.75 -19.55 7.05
N LEU A 26 5.91 -20.20 8.20
CA LEU A 26 6.73 -19.69 9.29
C LEU A 26 8.22 -19.58 8.91
N ASP A 27 8.70 -20.44 8.02
CA ASP A 27 10.10 -20.40 7.59
C ASP A 27 10.33 -19.22 6.62
N ILE A 28 9.35 -18.92 5.76
CA ILE A 28 9.39 -17.75 4.89
C ILE A 28 9.34 -16.46 5.70
N ILE A 29 8.40 -16.30 6.63
CA ILE A 29 8.25 -15.02 7.35
C ILE A 29 9.39 -14.72 8.33
N LYS A 30 10.08 -15.76 8.85
CA LYS A 30 11.21 -15.57 9.77
C LYS A 30 12.44 -14.99 9.09
N ASN A 31 12.65 -15.31 7.82
CA ASN A 31 13.76 -14.81 7.03
C ASN A 31 13.34 -14.68 5.56
N PRO A 32 12.46 -13.73 5.25
CA PRO A 32 11.92 -13.66 3.90
C PRO A 32 13.02 -13.17 2.97
N LYS A 33 13.12 -13.80 1.80
CA LYS A 33 14.04 -13.43 0.73
C LYS A 33 13.25 -12.87 -0.45
N SER A 34 13.78 -11.87 -1.17
CA SER A 34 13.02 -11.21 -2.24
C SER A 34 12.67 -12.20 -3.33
N ASN A 35 13.64 -13.00 -3.76
CA ASN A 35 13.43 -14.06 -4.73
C ASN A 35 12.30 -15.05 -4.34
N GLU A 36 12.10 -15.31 -3.05
CA GLU A 36 11.01 -16.16 -2.53
C GLU A 36 9.68 -15.38 -2.48
N LEU A 37 9.68 -14.14 -1.97
CA LEU A 37 8.47 -13.31 -1.90
C LEU A 37 7.91 -12.94 -3.28
N VAL A 38 8.77 -12.69 -4.28
CA VAL A 38 8.35 -12.40 -5.66
C VAL A 38 7.56 -13.57 -6.24
N GLN A 39 7.95 -14.81 -5.94
CA GLN A 39 7.23 -16.02 -6.38
C GLN A 39 5.84 -16.15 -5.75
N LEU A 40 5.61 -15.50 -4.60
CA LEU A 40 4.30 -15.46 -3.95
C LEU A 40 3.35 -14.42 -4.58
N THR A 41 3.82 -13.68 -5.58
CA THR A 41 3.04 -12.63 -6.25
C THR A 41 2.65 -13.04 -7.66
N PRO A 42 1.54 -12.52 -8.21
CA PRO A 42 1.08 -12.84 -9.57
C PRO A 42 2.06 -12.41 -10.68
N TYR A 43 3.14 -11.70 -10.33
CA TYR A 43 4.18 -11.26 -11.24
C TYR A 43 5.38 -12.20 -11.18
N ASN A 44 5.28 -13.37 -11.82
CA ASN A 44 6.44 -14.24 -11.98
C ASN A 44 7.54 -13.52 -12.77
N SER A 45 8.67 -13.26 -12.11
CA SER A 45 9.82 -12.55 -12.66
C SER A 45 10.60 -13.40 -13.66
N ASN A 46 10.15 -13.43 -14.92
CA ASN A 46 11.02 -13.74 -16.05
C ASN A 46 11.70 -12.48 -16.62
N GLY A 47 12.04 -11.51 -15.76
CA GLY A 47 12.91 -10.37 -16.09
C GLY A 47 12.38 -9.40 -17.16
N SER A 48 11.25 -9.68 -17.80
CA SER A 48 10.55 -8.70 -18.61
C SER A 48 9.74 -7.82 -17.68
N SER A 49 9.99 -6.52 -17.71
CA SER A 49 8.98 -5.49 -17.48
C SER A 49 7.84 -5.68 -18.50
N SER A 50 7.12 -6.79 -18.43
CA SER A 50 6.03 -7.12 -19.33
C SER A 50 4.81 -6.46 -18.75
N ASN A 51 4.48 -5.28 -19.28
CA ASN A 51 3.12 -4.78 -19.53
C ASN A 51 1.99 -5.63 -18.92
N PHE A 52 1.91 -5.70 -17.59
CA PHE A 52 0.81 -6.39 -16.95
C PHE A 52 -0.38 -5.45 -17.01
N GLN A 53 -1.36 -5.82 -17.83
CA GLN A 53 -2.47 -4.95 -18.24
C GLN A 53 -3.68 -5.11 -17.33
N GLU A 54 -3.64 -6.08 -16.44
CA GLU A 54 -4.70 -6.44 -15.53
C GLU A 54 -4.88 -5.35 -14.48
N LEU A 55 -6.13 -4.99 -14.24
CA LEU A 55 -6.50 -3.98 -13.27
C LEU A 55 -6.41 -4.51 -11.82
N LEU A 56 -6.61 -5.81 -11.66
CA LEU A 56 -6.55 -6.54 -10.40
C LEU A 56 -5.98 -7.94 -10.68
N ALA A 57 -4.98 -8.34 -9.90
CA ALA A 57 -4.44 -9.67 -9.89
C ALA A 57 -4.27 -10.19 -8.46
N ILE A 58 -4.64 -11.44 -8.27
CA ILE A 58 -4.64 -12.12 -6.98
C ILE A 58 -3.89 -13.45 -7.14
N GLN A 59 -2.99 -13.73 -6.22
CA GLN A 59 -2.37 -15.04 -6.08
C GLN A 59 -2.57 -15.57 -4.66
N VAL A 60 -3.17 -16.75 -4.54
CA VAL A 60 -3.33 -17.46 -3.27
C VAL A 60 -2.28 -18.57 -3.21
N ASN A 61 -1.44 -18.51 -2.19
CA ASN A 61 -0.35 -19.46 -1.99
C ASN A 61 -0.66 -20.31 -0.77
N LEU A 62 -0.79 -21.62 -0.98
CA LEU A 62 -1.11 -22.61 0.04
C LEU A 62 0.17 -23.34 0.46
N PHE A 63 0.47 -23.31 1.75
CA PHE A 63 1.69 -23.90 2.30
C PHE A 63 1.43 -25.30 2.86
N ASN A 64 2.43 -26.18 2.82
CA ASN A 64 2.34 -27.53 3.39
C ASN A 64 1.98 -27.55 4.88
N CYS A 65 2.31 -26.49 5.63
CA CYS A 65 1.95 -26.35 7.04
C CYS A 65 0.50 -25.89 7.28
N GLY A 66 -0.29 -25.70 6.22
CA GLY A 66 -1.66 -25.15 6.27
C GLY A 66 -1.72 -23.62 6.29
N GLY A 67 -0.58 -22.93 6.28
CA GLY A 67 -0.51 -21.48 6.13
C GLY A 67 -0.98 -21.01 4.76
N ILE A 68 -1.45 -19.77 4.68
CA ILE A 68 -1.93 -19.14 3.45
C ILE A 68 -1.25 -17.78 3.30
N ALA A 69 -0.75 -17.46 2.11
CA ALA A 69 -0.36 -16.09 1.74
C ALA A 69 -1.18 -15.63 0.54
N ILE A 70 -1.88 -14.50 0.69
CA ILE A 70 -2.68 -13.88 -0.38
C ILE A 70 -1.93 -12.64 -0.86
N SER A 71 -1.46 -12.68 -2.11
CA SER A 71 -0.88 -11.51 -2.77
C SER A 71 -1.95 -10.84 -3.63
N ILE A 72 -2.09 -9.53 -3.49
CA ILE A 72 -3.08 -8.73 -4.21
C ILE A 72 -2.37 -7.55 -4.85
N SER A 73 -2.58 -7.40 -6.15
CA SER A 73 -2.07 -6.26 -6.90
C SER A 73 -3.21 -5.54 -7.60
N ILE A 74 -3.29 -4.23 -7.39
CA ILE A 74 -4.24 -3.35 -8.04
C ILE A 74 -3.47 -2.32 -8.87
N SER A 75 -3.96 -2.04 -10.07
CA SER A 75 -3.41 -0.96 -10.87
C SER A 75 -3.59 0.38 -10.16
N HIS A 76 -2.48 1.06 -9.86
CA HIS A 76 -2.52 2.37 -9.22
C HIS A 76 -3.22 3.44 -10.09
N LYS A 77 -3.45 3.16 -11.38
CA LYS A 77 -4.29 4.00 -12.26
C LYS A 77 -5.75 4.06 -11.80
N ILE A 78 -6.26 3.02 -11.13
CA ILE A 78 -7.67 2.89 -10.78
C ILE A 78 -7.96 3.07 -9.29
N GLY A 79 -6.98 2.88 -8.42
CA GLY A 79 -7.19 2.97 -6.98
C GLY A 79 -5.90 3.28 -6.21
N ASP A 80 -6.08 3.98 -5.10
CA ASP A 80 -5.05 4.20 -4.09
C ASP A 80 -5.08 3.08 -3.02
N ALA A 81 -4.17 3.16 -2.04
CA ALA A 81 -4.09 2.21 -0.92
C ALA A 81 -5.41 2.07 -0.14
N SER A 82 -6.15 3.17 0.05
CA SER A 82 -7.47 3.15 0.69
C SER A 82 -8.46 2.32 -0.13
N SER A 83 -8.47 2.50 -1.45
CA SER A 83 -9.31 1.74 -2.38
C SER A 83 -8.98 0.25 -2.39
N LEU A 84 -7.70 -0.10 -2.31
CA LEU A 84 -7.26 -1.49 -2.15
C LEU A 84 -7.77 -2.09 -0.85
N CYS A 85 -7.63 -1.39 0.28
CA CYS A 85 -8.12 -1.87 1.56
C CYS A 85 -9.64 -2.05 1.54
N THR A 86 -10.39 -1.10 0.95
CA THR A 86 -11.83 -1.25 0.75
C THR A 86 -12.18 -2.48 -0.10
N PHE A 87 -11.44 -2.75 -1.18
CA PHE A 87 -11.63 -3.96 -1.97
C PHE A 87 -11.42 -5.21 -1.12
N ILE A 88 -10.33 -5.28 -0.34
CA ILE A 88 -10.00 -6.40 0.53
C ILE A 88 -11.09 -6.63 1.57
N MET A 89 -11.52 -5.58 2.27
CA MET A 89 -12.57 -5.69 3.29
C MET A 89 -13.89 -6.16 2.70
N ASN A 90 -14.29 -5.63 1.54
CA ASN A 90 -15.49 -6.09 0.85
C ASN A 90 -15.39 -7.55 0.39
N TRP A 91 -14.20 -8.00 0.00
CA TRP A 91 -13.97 -9.40 -0.38
C TRP A 91 -14.03 -10.33 0.85
N CYS A 92 -13.49 -9.91 2.00
CA CYS A 92 -13.62 -10.60 3.27
C CYS A 92 -15.10 -10.75 3.67
N ASP A 93 -15.85 -9.64 3.68
CA ASP A 93 -17.28 -9.57 3.96
C ASP A 93 -18.11 -10.54 3.09
N ALA A 94 -17.80 -10.59 1.80
CA ALA A 94 -18.46 -11.47 0.85
C ALA A 94 -18.15 -12.94 1.14
N SER A 95 -16.89 -13.26 1.46
CA SER A 95 -16.42 -14.61 1.76
C SER A 95 -17.05 -15.15 3.04
N GLU A 96 -17.09 -14.36 4.12
CA GLU A 96 -17.68 -14.75 5.39
C GLU A 96 -19.19 -15.04 5.26
N ARG A 97 -19.93 -14.20 4.51
CA ARG A 97 -21.37 -14.43 4.27
C ARG A 97 -21.63 -15.74 3.53
N LEU A 98 -20.77 -16.09 2.57
CA LEU A 98 -20.87 -17.37 1.85
C LEU A 98 -20.65 -18.55 2.80
N ILE A 99 -19.65 -18.47 3.67
CA ILE A 99 -19.38 -19.52 4.68
C ILE A 99 -20.59 -19.72 5.60
N ILE A 100 -21.18 -18.64 6.11
CA ILE A 100 -22.37 -18.69 6.99
C ILE A 100 -23.58 -19.28 6.26
N SER A 101 -23.82 -18.89 5.00
CA SER A 101 -24.93 -19.42 4.22
C SER A 101 -24.81 -20.93 3.96
N ASN A 102 -23.60 -21.42 3.71
CA ASN A 102 -23.33 -22.84 3.50
C ASN A 102 -23.42 -23.64 4.80
N THR A 103 -22.97 -23.10 5.94
CA THR A 103 -23.13 -23.79 7.24
C THR A 103 -24.60 -23.94 7.63
N ARG A 104 -25.44 -22.94 7.33
CA ARG A 104 -26.91 -23.02 7.59
C ARG A 104 -27.65 -23.99 6.68
N CYS A 105 -27.08 -24.35 5.53
CA CYS A 105 -27.66 -25.35 4.63
C CYS A 105 -27.32 -26.80 5.03
N VAL A 106 -26.37 -27.01 5.95
CA VAL A 106 -25.94 -28.35 6.40
C VAL A 106 -26.51 -28.63 7.80
N ASP A 107 -27.84 -28.74 7.89
CA ASP A 107 -28.54 -29.40 9.00
C ASP A 107 -28.61 -30.92 8.74
N SER A 108 -27.46 -31.53 8.50
CA SER A 108 -27.30 -32.99 8.48
C SER A 108 -26.05 -33.35 9.27
N THR A 109 -26.25 -34.25 10.24
CA THR A 109 -25.36 -34.73 11.30
C THR A 109 -24.01 -35.29 10.84
N GLU A 110 -23.12 -34.44 10.33
CA GLU A 110 -21.69 -34.71 10.30
C GLU A 110 -20.92 -33.57 10.97
N MET A 111 -20.27 -33.90 12.07
CA MET A 111 -19.37 -33.05 12.84
C MET A 111 -18.39 -32.35 11.89
N LEU A 112 -18.53 -31.03 11.75
CA LEU A 112 -17.71 -30.21 10.86
C LEU A 112 -16.24 -30.33 11.28
N SER A 113 -15.46 -31.00 10.44
CA SER A 113 -14.03 -31.06 10.52
C SER A 113 -13.39 -29.72 10.10
N HIS A 114 -12.20 -29.47 10.66
CA HIS A 114 -11.32 -28.30 10.51
C HIS A 114 -11.44 -27.52 9.18
N PRO A 115 -11.40 -26.16 9.17
CA PRO A 115 -11.48 -25.32 7.96
C PRO A 115 -10.57 -25.71 6.78
N CYS A 116 -9.39 -26.30 7.01
CA CYS A 116 -8.52 -26.79 5.94
C CYS A 116 -9.13 -27.95 5.13
N GLN A 117 -10.07 -28.71 5.70
CA GLN A 117 -10.75 -29.81 4.97
C GLN A 117 -11.86 -29.31 4.05
N ILE A 118 -12.37 -28.09 4.26
CA ILE A 118 -13.35 -27.48 3.36
C ILE A 118 -12.67 -27.21 2.00
N LEU A 119 -11.45 -26.67 2.00
CA LEU A 119 -10.68 -26.45 0.77
C LEU A 119 -10.29 -27.77 0.06
N GLN A 120 -9.96 -28.83 0.80
CA GLN A 120 -9.69 -30.15 0.21
C GLN A 120 -10.93 -30.82 -0.41
N LYS A 121 -12.13 -30.61 0.13
CA LYS A 121 -13.37 -31.16 -0.47
C LYS A 121 -13.64 -30.56 -1.85
N TYR A 122 -13.24 -29.30 -2.10
CA TYR A 122 -13.40 -28.66 -3.41
C TYR A 122 -12.34 -29.11 -4.43
N THR A 123 -11.13 -29.51 -4.00
CA THR A 123 -10.10 -30.02 -4.93
C THR A 123 -10.32 -31.46 -5.39
N THR A 124 -11.03 -32.29 -4.60
CA THR A 124 -11.35 -33.68 -5.00
C THR A 124 -12.57 -33.83 -5.90
N PHE A 125 -13.36 -32.78 -6.14
CA PHE A 125 -14.55 -32.88 -7.02
C PHE A 125 -14.22 -32.69 -8.51
N GLU A 126 -12.99 -32.30 -8.86
CA GLU A 126 -12.49 -32.24 -10.24
C GLU A 126 -11.78 -33.54 -10.66
N ALA A 127 -12.45 -34.68 -10.50
CA ALA A 127 -12.03 -35.93 -11.13
C ALA A 127 -13.24 -36.76 -11.58
N SER A 128 -14.29 -36.11 -12.09
CA SER A 128 -15.31 -36.80 -12.89
C SER A 128 -15.97 -35.81 -13.85
N ASN A 129 -15.61 -35.94 -15.13
CA ASN A 129 -16.26 -35.29 -16.25
C ASN A 129 -17.77 -35.57 -16.23
N THR A 130 -18.58 -34.60 -15.80
CA THR A 130 -19.96 -34.42 -16.27
C THR A 130 -20.43 -32.98 -16.01
N HIS A 131 -20.58 -32.21 -17.09
CA HIS A 131 -21.42 -31.01 -17.27
C HIS A 131 -21.91 -30.28 -16.00
N LEU A 132 -21.15 -29.28 -15.54
CA LEU A 132 -21.62 -28.20 -14.66
C LEU A 132 -22.13 -26.99 -15.49
N SER A 133 -22.96 -27.26 -16.49
CA SER A 133 -23.71 -26.22 -17.22
C SER A 133 -25.20 -26.14 -16.81
N ALA A 134 -25.61 -26.84 -15.74
CA ALA A 134 -27.02 -26.98 -15.38
C ALA A 134 -27.45 -26.35 -14.04
N SER A 135 -26.54 -25.84 -13.21
CA SER A 135 -26.89 -25.30 -11.87
C SER A 135 -26.77 -23.79 -11.72
N LEU A 136 -26.28 -23.07 -12.74
CA LEU A 136 -26.41 -21.61 -12.85
C LEU A 136 -27.50 -21.28 -13.86
N LYS A 137 -28.73 -21.76 -13.62
CA LYS A 137 -29.89 -21.10 -14.23
C LYS A 137 -30.08 -19.78 -13.49
N SER A 138 -29.95 -18.69 -14.23
CA SER A 138 -30.37 -17.37 -13.80
C SER A 138 -31.76 -17.46 -13.15
N PRO A 139 -31.98 -16.91 -11.95
CA PRO A 139 -33.32 -16.65 -11.49
C PRO A 139 -33.87 -15.48 -12.31
N SER A 140 -34.40 -15.79 -13.49
CA SER A 140 -35.33 -14.92 -14.18
C SER A 140 -36.59 -14.82 -13.31
N ASN A 141 -36.88 -13.59 -12.85
CA ASN A 141 -38.00 -13.19 -12.00
C ASN A 141 -37.84 -13.39 -10.48
N ILE A 142 -36.81 -12.74 -9.90
CA ILE A 142 -36.96 -12.11 -8.59
C ILE A 142 -36.77 -10.60 -8.83
N GLY A 143 -37.78 -9.82 -8.44
CA GLY A 143 -37.96 -8.44 -8.88
C GLY A 143 -36.70 -7.58 -8.84
N ALA A 144 -36.55 -6.76 -9.87
CA ALA A 144 -35.65 -5.62 -9.89
C ALA A 144 -35.99 -4.67 -8.73
N ASN A 145 -35.47 -4.96 -7.54
CA ASN A 145 -35.48 -4.13 -6.34
C ASN A 145 -34.67 -4.80 -5.22
N LYS A 146 -33.34 -4.72 -5.31
CA LYS A 146 -32.37 -4.52 -4.21
C LYS A 146 -30.94 -4.77 -4.70
N VAL A 147 -30.50 -3.99 -5.69
CA VAL A 147 -29.11 -3.51 -5.60
C VAL A 147 -29.10 -2.61 -4.37
N ARG A 148 -28.19 -2.84 -3.42
CA ARG A 148 -28.03 -2.00 -2.23
C ARG A 148 -27.88 -0.56 -2.72
N LYS A 149 -28.94 0.24 -2.58
CA LYS A 149 -29.05 1.62 -3.09
C LYS A 149 -28.21 2.61 -2.26
N ASP A 150 -27.40 2.10 -1.33
CA ASP A 150 -26.65 2.85 -0.33
C ASP A 150 -25.13 2.77 -0.55
N SER A 151 -24.66 2.24 -1.67
CA SER A 151 -23.26 2.40 -2.05
C SER A 151 -23.10 3.77 -2.71
N ILE A 152 -22.76 4.77 -1.90
CA ILE A 152 -22.41 6.12 -2.34
C ILE A 152 -21.02 6.03 -3.00
N PHE A 153 -20.90 5.39 -4.16
CA PHE A 153 -19.76 5.62 -5.03
C PHE A 153 -19.91 7.04 -5.57
N VAL A 154 -19.35 8.04 -4.86
CA VAL A 154 -19.12 9.34 -5.47
C VAL A 154 -18.14 9.10 -6.61
N SER A 155 -18.61 9.23 -7.85
CA SER A 155 -17.75 9.02 -9.01
C SER A 155 -16.59 10.01 -8.94
N LEU A 156 -15.35 9.53 -9.00
CA LEU A 156 -14.16 10.40 -9.05
C LEU A 156 -14.32 11.48 -10.13
N SER A 157 -14.87 11.12 -11.30
CA SER A 157 -15.12 12.04 -12.41
C SER A 157 -16.16 13.13 -12.11
N SER A 158 -17.05 12.93 -11.13
CA SER A 158 -18.01 13.95 -10.69
C SER A 158 -17.33 15.01 -9.82
N THR A 159 -16.30 14.60 -9.06
CA THR A 159 -15.55 15.50 -8.17
C THR A 159 -14.36 16.14 -8.86
N PHE A 160 -13.68 15.38 -9.71
CA PHE A 160 -12.52 15.78 -10.52
C PHE A 160 -12.76 15.34 -11.97
N PRO A 161 -13.45 16.15 -12.78
CA PRO A 161 -13.70 15.84 -14.17
C PRO A 161 -12.38 15.65 -14.95
N PRO A 162 -12.30 14.66 -15.85
CA PRO A 162 -11.11 14.46 -16.69
C PRO A 162 -10.90 15.68 -17.60
N ARG A 163 -9.66 16.18 -17.70
CA ARG A 163 -9.32 17.43 -18.40
C ARG A 163 -8.52 17.23 -19.70
N GLY A 164 -8.90 16.22 -20.48
CA GLY A 164 -8.22 15.87 -21.72
C GLY A 164 -7.09 14.85 -21.52
N ILE A 165 -6.33 14.60 -22.60
CA ILE A 165 -5.23 13.63 -22.65
C ILE A 165 -3.94 14.34 -22.21
N CYS A 166 -3.27 13.82 -21.18
CA CYS A 166 -1.88 14.21 -20.95
C CYS A 166 -1.03 13.60 -22.07
N ASP A 167 -0.26 14.41 -22.78
CA ASP A 167 0.74 13.89 -23.70
C ASP A 167 1.84 13.20 -22.88
N ASP A 168 1.70 11.89 -22.70
CA ASP A 168 2.63 11.03 -21.97
C ASP A 168 3.84 10.64 -22.84
N THR A 169 4.06 11.32 -23.98
CA THR A 169 5.33 11.22 -24.69
C THR A 169 6.46 11.59 -23.73
N PRO A 170 7.45 10.70 -23.51
CA PRO A 170 8.63 11.04 -22.74
C PRO A 170 9.30 12.20 -23.47
N LYS A 171 9.18 13.42 -22.93
CA LYS A 171 9.99 14.53 -23.43
C LYS A 171 11.45 14.09 -23.26
N GLU A 172 12.26 14.29 -24.31
CA GLU A 172 13.64 13.81 -24.47
C GLU A 172 14.62 14.13 -23.30
N ASN A 173 14.16 14.84 -22.27
CA ASN A 173 14.91 15.18 -21.05
C ASN A 173 14.51 14.34 -19.82
N CYS A 174 13.71 13.28 -19.95
CA CYS A 174 13.66 12.27 -18.90
C CYS A 174 15.03 11.60 -18.84
N ILE A 175 15.79 11.89 -17.77
CA ILE A 175 17.07 11.23 -17.49
C ILE A 175 16.84 9.74 -17.69
N PRO A 176 17.62 9.07 -18.56
CA PRO A 176 17.56 7.63 -18.67
C PRO A 176 17.74 7.09 -17.26
N ILE A 177 16.73 6.40 -16.73
CA ILE A 177 16.95 5.53 -15.58
C ILE A 177 17.87 4.46 -16.13
N HIS A 178 19.17 4.70 -16.12
CA HIS A 178 20.16 3.65 -16.28
C HIS A 178 19.89 2.73 -15.10
N PRO A 179 19.31 1.54 -15.32
CA PRO A 179 19.19 0.56 -14.27
C PRO A 179 20.60 0.03 -14.10
N VAL A 180 21.42 0.75 -13.34
CA VAL A 180 22.46 0.05 -12.60
C VAL A 180 21.65 -0.92 -11.75
N ALA A 181 21.90 -2.21 -11.91
CA ALA A 181 21.31 -3.25 -11.08
C ALA A 181 21.88 -3.07 -9.66
N GLU A 182 21.41 -2.03 -8.97
CA GLU A 182 21.74 -1.73 -7.61
C GLU A 182 20.95 -2.69 -6.74
N LYS A 183 21.68 -3.42 -5.89
CA LYS A 183 21.10 -4.36 -4.95
C LYS A 183 20.33 -3.56 -3.90
N LEU A 184 19.03 -3.83 -3.79
CA LEU A 184 18.13 -3.14 -2.86
C LEU A 184 17.87 -4.03 -1.65
N ALA A 185 18.01 -3.45 -0.46
CA ALA A 185 17.60 -4.04 0.78
C ALA A 185 16.21 -3.53 1.15
N VAL A 186 15.40 -4.42 1.72
CA VAL A 186 14.12 -4.09 2.34
C VAL A 186 14.19 -4.49 3.80
N LYS A 187 13.95 -3.54 4.71
CA LYS A 187 14.00 -3.77 6.16
C LYS A 187 12.73 -3.31 6.86
N ARG A 188 12.35 -4.03 7.92
CA ARG A 188 11.24 -3.71 8.81
C ARG A 188 11.79 -3.16 10.12
N PHE A 189 11.35 -1.98 10.51
CA PHE A 189 11.67 -1.34 11.79
C PHE A 189 10.40 -1.15 12.61
N ILE A 190 10.42 -1.57 13.87
CA ILE A 190 9.25 -1.50 14.74
C ILE A 190 9.41 -0.37 15.75
N PHE A 191 8.51 0.61 15.68
CA PHE A 191 8.36 1.68 16.64
C PHE A 191 7.25 1.32 17.63
N THR A 192 7.62 0.82 18.80
CA THR A 192 6.64 0.50 19.84
C THR A 192 5.94 1.76 20.35
N THR A 193 4.74 1.61 20.93
CA THR A 193 4.00 2.71 21.56
C THR A 193 4.83 3.42 22.64
N SER A 194 5.66 2.68 23.39
CA SER A 194 6.57 3.25 24.38
C SER A 194 7.67 4.09 23.72
N ASN A 195 8.28 3.62 22.62
CA ASN A 195 9.30 4.37 21.91
C ASN A 195 8.73 5.65 21.29
N ILE A 196 7.56 5.58 20.67
CA ILE A 196 6.86 6.76 20.13
C ILE A 196 6.54 7.77 21.24
N ALA A 197 6.10 7.31 22.42
CA ALA A 197 5.87 8.18 23.57
C ALA A 197 7.17 8.87 24.04
N LYS A 198 8.30 8.14 24.09
CA LYS A 198 9.62 8.73 24.40
C LYS A 198 10.03 9.76 23.36
N MET A 199 9.82 9.49 22.06
CA MET A 199 10.11 10.46 21.00
C MET A 199 9.27 11.73 21.18
N LYS A 200 7.95 11.60 21.42
CA LYS A 200 7.08 12.76 21.69
C LYS A 200 7.52 13.55 22.92
N ALA A 201 7.94 12.89 24.00
CA ALA A 201 8.47 13.56 25.19
C ALA A 201 9.77 14.33 24.88
N LYS A 202 10.70 13.74 24.12
CA LYS A 202 11.94 14.40 23.66
C LYS A 202 11.62 15.63 22.78
N LEU A 203 10.63 15.52 21.90
CA LEU A 203 10.16 16.62 21.06
C LEU A 203 9.57 17.78 21.88
N MET A 204 8.75 17.49 22.90
CA MET A 204 8.23 18.51 23.80
C MET A 204 9.34 19.21 24.61
N ASN A 205 10.30 18.44 25.12
CA ASN A 205 11.44 18.99 25.87
C ASN A 205 12.34 19.89 25.01
N TRP A 206 12.38 19.67 23.70
CA TRP A 206 13.07 20.56 22.76
C TRP A 206 12.35 21.90 22.56
N GLY A 207 11.07 22.00 22.95
CA GLY A 207 10.26 23.23 22.85
C GLY A 207 9.24 23.21 21.72
N TYR A 208 8.95 22.04 21.13
CA TYR A 208 7.86 21.91 20.17
C TYR A 208 6.51 21.84 20.89
N ASN A 209 5.68 22.87 20.71
CA ASN A 209 4.46 23.08 21.48
C ASN A 209 3.18 22.60 20.78
N GLU A 210 3.28 22.07 19.55
CA GLU A 210 2.14 21.55 18.80
C GLU A 210 1.95 20.04 19.02
N ASN A 211 0.73 19.55 18.81
CA ASN A 211 0.45 18.11 18.89
C ASN A 211 0.98 17.40 17.64
N ALA A 212 2.08 16.66 17.78
CA ALA A 212 2.63 15.81 16.73
C ALA A 212 1.98 14.42 16.70
N THR A 213 1.58 13.95 15.52
CA THR A 213 1.05 12.60 15.33
C THR A 213 2.16 11.55 15.44
N ARG A 214 1.78 10.29 15.67
CA ARG A 214 2.76 9.18 15.68
C ARG A 214 3.49 9.03 14.34
N VAL A 215 2.77 9.23 13.23
CA VAL A 215 3.31 9.19 11.87
C VAL A 215 4.29 10.34 11.65
N GLU A 216 3.95 11.58 12.02
CA GLU A 216 4.82 12.75 11.85
C GLU A 216 6.17 12.56 12.58
N VAL A 217 6.14 12.04 13.80
CA VAL A 217 7.34 11.85 14.63
C VAL A 217 8.23 10.72 14.13
N VAL A 218 7.64 9.57 13.79
CA VAL A 218 8.39 8.44 13.20
C VAL A 218 8.99 8.84 11.86
N LEU A 219 8.19 9.48 10.99
CA LEU A 219 8.64 9.90 9.68
C LEU A 219 9.80 10.90 9.75
N ALA A 220 9.74 11.84 10.70
CA ALA A 220 10.81 12.81 10.90
C ALA A 220 12.15 12.15 11.23
N LEU A 221 12.16 11.13 12.10
CA LEU A 221 13.36 10.38 12.43
C LEU A 221 13.86 9.60 11.21
N LEU A 222 12.98 8.84 10.55
CA LEU A 222 13.35 8.05 9.37
C LEU A 222 13.93 8.93 8.25
N TRP A 223 13.37 10.13 8.03
CA TRP A 223 13.88 11.07 7.04
C TRP A 223 15.24 11.65 7.41
N LYS A 224 15.48 11.93 8.70
CA LYS A 224 16.80 12.32 9.20
C LYS A 224 17.83 11.20 8.98
N CYS A 225 17.49 9.95 9.34
CA CYS A 225 18.38 8.80 9.15
C CYS A 225 18.67 8.54 7.67
N PHE A 226 17.68 8.74 6.79
CA PHE A 226 17.85 8.66 5.34
C PHE A 226 18.87 9.67 4.81
N MET A 227 18.74 10.95 5.21
CA MET A 227 19.71 11.99 4.83
C MET A 227 21.11 11.69 5.36
N ALA A 228 21.20 11.22 6.61
CA ALA A 228 22.48 10.86 7.23
C ALA A 228 23.17 9.69 6.50
N ALA A 229 22.41 8.63 6.15
CA ALA A 229 22.92 7.47 5.44
C ALA A 229 23.44 7.83 4.03
N LYS A 230 22.80 8.80 3.36
CA LYS A 230 23.23 9.27 2.03
C LYS A 230 24.26 10.41 2.06
N GLY A 231 24.42 11.07 3.22
CA GLY A 231 25.32 12.21 3.36
C GLY A 231 24.87 13.46 2.58
N CYS A 232 23.58 13.60 2.27
CA CYS A 232 23.08 14.67 1.39
C CYS A 232 21.72 15.22 1.85
N ASN A 233 21.32 16.35 1.26
CA ASN A 233 20.00 16.94 1.51
C ASN A 233 18.90 16.04 0.91
N SER A 234 17.65 16.27 1.29
CA SER A 234 16.55 15.46 0.76
C SER A 234 15.24 16.22 0.57
N VAL A 235 14.46 15.76 -0.40
CA VAL A 235 13.04 16.07 -0.55
C VAL A 235 12.21 14.87 -0.12
N ALA A 236 11.32 15.06 0.86
CA ALA A 236 10.30 14.08 1.20
C ALA A 236 9.06 14.32 0.34
N ILE A 237 8.56 13.26 -0.31
CA ILE A 237 7.30 13.25 -1.07
C ILE A 237 6.27 12.48 -0.26
N ILE A 238 5.17 13.14 0.10
CA ILE A 238 4.17 12.63 1.05
C ILE A 238 2.78 12.68 0.40
N PRO A 239 2.11 11.53 0.17
CA PRO A 239 0.72 11.48 -0.23
C PRO A 239 -0.19 11.79 0.97
N VAL A 240 -1.24 12.56 0.72
CA VAL A 240 -2.28 12.96 1.68
C VAL A 240 -3.63 12.49 1.15
N ASN A 241 -4.32 11.64 1.91
CA ASN A 241 -5.68 11.21 1.59
C ASN A 241 -6.64 12.41 1.72
N ILE A 242 -7.34 12.74 0.63
CA ILE A 242 -8.21 13.93 0.58
C ILE A 242 -9.70 13.63 0.78
N ARG A 243 -10.09 12.37 1.01
CA ARG A 243 -11.51 11.98 1.22
C ARG A 243 -12.18 12.81 2.33
N GLN A 244 -11.49 12.97 3.46
CA GLN A 244 -11.96 13.75 4.61
C GLN A 244 -11.63 15.26 4.53
N ILE A 245 -11.04 15.73 3.43
CA ILE A 245 -10.72 17.14 3.20
C ILE A 245 -11.70 17.76 2.20
N ILE A 246 -12.11 16.96 1.22
CA ILE A 246 -13.18 17.27 0.27
C ILE A 246 -14.46 17.67 1.04
N VAL A 247 -15.11 18.73 0.56
CA VAL A 247 -16.44 19.16 1.05
C VAL A 247 -17.48 18.94 -0.07
N PRO A 248 -18.61 18.26 0.21
CA PRO A 248 -18.87 17.47 1.42
C PRO A 248 -17.92 16.27 1.55
N HIS A 249 -17.64 15.82 2.78
CA HIS A 249 -16.73 14.69 3.03
C HIS A 249 -17.15 13.43 2.26
N LEU A 250 -16.16 12.74 1.70
CA LEU A 250 -16.38 11.44 1.06
C LEU A 250 -16.37 10.33 2.10
N ASP A 251 -17.05 9.23 1.79
CA ASP A 251 -16.91 7.98 2.54
C ASP A 251 -15.46 7.50 2.43
N GLU A 252 -14.88 7.00 3.53
CA GLU A 252 -13.52 6.44 3.53
C GLU A 252 -13.38 5.26 2.56
N ASN A 253 -14.49 4.57 2.27
CA ASN A 253 -14.59 3.49 1.29
C ASN A 253 -14.84 3.94 -0.15
N SER A 254 -14.77 5.26 -0.42
CA SER A 254 -14.88 5.76 -1.79
C SER A 254 -13.72 5.22 -2.64
N PHE A 255 -14.05 4.46 -3.67
CA PHE A 255 -13.07 3.82 -4.55
C PHE A 255 -12.56 4.79 -5.61
N GLY A 256 -11.24 4.81 -5.81
CA GLY A 256 -10.54 5.68 -6.74
C GLY A 256 -9.33 6.35 -6.10
N ASN A 257 -8.54 7.03 -6.92
CA ASN A 257 -7.41 7.82 -6.42
C ASN A 257 -7.90 9.14 -5.81
N PHE A 258 -8.06 9.17 -4.49
CA PHE A 258 -8.40 10.38 -3.71
C PHE A 258 -7.25 10.74 -2.77
N PHE A 259 -6.07 11.00 -3.36
CA PHE A 259 -4.93 11.55 -2.64
C PHE A 259 -4.28 12.68 -3.46
N LEU A 260 -3.62 13.58 -2.76
CA LEU A 260 -2.73 14.58 -3.36
C LEU A 260 -1.33 14.40 -2.79
N VAL A 261 -0.33 14.88 -3.51
CA VAL A 261 1.07 14.78 -3.08
C VAL A 261 1.54 16.15 -2.63
N THR A 262 2.14 16.20 -1.45
CA THR A 262 2.89 17.36 -0.94
C THR A 262 4.37 17.01 -0.82
N SER A 263 5.21 18.02 -0.66
CA SER A 263 6.64 17.83 -0.46
C SER A 263 7.24 18.85 0.48
N CYS A 264 8.31 18.46 1.16
CA CYS A 264 9.17 19.38 1.90
C CYS A 264 10.65 19.03 1.72
N ILE A 265 11.49 20.06 1.85
CA ILE A 265 12.95 19.94 1.74
C ILE A 265 13.62 20.10 3.10
N ALA A 266 14.63 19.29 3.34
CA ALA A 266 15.47 19.36 4.52
C ALA A 266 16.95 19.23 4.16
N SER A 267 17.78 19.79 5.02
CA SER A 267 19.23 19.63 4.93
C SER A 267 19.69 18.49 5.83
N VAL A 268 20.77 17.81 5.44
CA VAL A 268 21.39 16.71 6.21
C VAL A 268 21.76 17.12 7.64
N VAL A 269 22.01 18.41 7.88
CA VAL A 269 22.33 18.94 9.23
C VAL A 269 21.10 19.11 10.12
N ASN A 270 19.88 18.91 9.60
CA ASN A 270 18.67 19.04 10.38
C ASN A 270 18.46 17.81 11.27
N GLU A 271 18.27 18.07 12.55
CA GLU A 271 17.84 17.07 13.52
C GLU A 271 16.36 16.72 13.35
N TRP A 272 15.98 15.48 13.66
CA TRP A 272 14.63 14.96 13.39
C TRP A 272 13.52 15.77 14.06
N PHE A 273 13.74 16.29 15.28
CA PHE A 273 12.74 17.11 15.97
C PHE A 273 12.38 18.39 15.21
N SER A 274 13.35 18.98 14.47
CA SER A 274 13.11 20.15 13.63
C SER A 274 12.34 19.82 12.34
N LEU A 275 12.35 18.55 11.93
CA LEU A 275 11.67 18.08 10.73
C LEU A 275 10.18 17.83 10.96
N VAL A 276 9.76 17.55 12.21
CA VAL A 276 8.35 17.32 12.56
C VAL A 276 7.47 18.49 12.12
N GLY A 277 7.88 19.73 12.44
CA GLY A 277 7.14 20.93 12.04
C GLY A 277 7.09 21.13 10.54
N LYS A 278 8.16 20.78 9.80
CA LYS A 278 8.21 20.84 8.33
C LYS A 278 7.24 19.85 7.70
N ILE A 279 7.22 18.61 8.19
CA ILE A 279 6.31 17.56 7.73
C ILE A 279 4.87 17.95 8.01
N LYS A 280 4.56 18.35 9.25
CA LYS A 280 3.23 18.79 9.67
C LYS A 280 2.72 19.93 8.80
N SER A 281 3.56 20.95 8.60
CA SER A 281 3.24 22.09 7.74
C SER A 281 3.02 21.67 6.28
N ALA A 282 3.83 20.76 5.73
CA ALA A 282 3.69 20.29 4.36
C ALA A 282 2.38 19.52 4.15
N ILE A 283 2.02 18.63 5.10
CA ILE A 283 0.74 17.91 5.09
C ILE A 283 -0.43 18.89 5.21
N GLY A 284 -0.34 19.84 6.15
CA GLY A 284 -1.38 20.86 6.39
C GLY A 284 -1.60 21.85 5.25
N ARG A 285 -0.69 21.96 4.27
CA ARG A 285 -0.92 22.73 3.04
C ARG A 285 -2.02 22.14 2.16
N ILE A 286 -2.27 20.83 2.26
CA ILE A 286 -3.37 20.17 1.57
C ILE A 286 -4.59 20.31 2.47
N ASP A 287 -5.27 21.45 2.34
CA ASP A 287 -6.49 21.78 3.08
C ASP A 287 -7.70 21.87 2.13
N GLY A 288 -8.87 22.24 2.68
CA GLY A 288 -10.07 22.43 1.88
C GLY A 288 -9.89 23.47 0.77
N ASN A 289 -9.16 24.56 1.02
CA ASN A 289 -8.91 25.59 0.01
C ASN A 289 -8.03 25.06 -1.12
N TYR A 290 -7.03 24.24 -0.81
CA TYR A 290 -6.20 23.56 -1.81
C TYR A 290 -7.06 22.65 -2.68
N VAL A 291 -7.95 21.84 -2.07
CA VAL A 291 -8.86 20.94 -2.77
C VAL A 291 -9.83 21.73 -3.68
N GLU A 292 -10.39 22.84 -3.22
CA GLU A 292 -11.25 23.68 -4.06
C GLU A 292 -10.47 24.33 -5.21
N ARG A 293 -9.23 24.75 -4.98
CA ARG A 293 -8.38 25.31 -6.03
C ARG A 293 -8.10 24.30 -7.15
N ILE A 294 -7.85 23.04 -6.82
CA ILE A 294 -7.63 22.00 -7.84
C ILE A 294 -8.92 21.62 -8.60
N ARG A 295 -10.09 21.82 -7.99
CA ARG A 295 -11.39 21.62 -8.65
C ARG A 295 -11.71 22.71 -9.67
N GLY A 296 -11.20 23.93 -9.48
CA GLY A 296 -11.35 25.05 -10.42
C GLY A 296 -10.64 24.84 -11.75
N GLU A 297 -10.98 25.62 -12.78
CA GLU A 297 -10.51 25.46 -14.18
C GLU A 297 -8.98 25.40 -14.32
N GLU A 298 -8.25 26.19 -13.53
CA GLU A 298 -6.77 26.23 -13.53
C GLU A 298 -6.11 25.16 -12.65
N GLY A 299 -6.90 24.30 -11.98
CA GLY A 299 -6.41 23.32 -11.02
C GLY A 299 -5.33 22.37 -11.55
N PHE A 300 -5.45 21.91 -12.80
CA PHE A 300 -4.43 21.05 -13.44
C PHE A 300 -3.08 21.77 -13.58
N GLU A 301 -3.07 23.00 -14.11
CA GLU A 301 -1.84 23.78 -14.25
C GLU A 301 -1.26 24.16 -12.89
N PHE A 302 -2.10 24.42 -11.88
CA PHE A 302 -1.66 24.63 -10.51
C PHE A 302 -0.89 23.42 -9.96
N VAL A 303 -1.47 22.21 -10.04
CA VAL A 303 -0.82 20.97 -9.57
C VAL A 303 0.47 20.70 -10.36
N LYS A 304 0.40 20.79 -11.70
CA LYS A 304 1.55 20.60 -12.59
C LYS A 304 2.69 21.58 -12.29
N SER A 305 2.38 22.84 -12.00
CA SER A 305 3.38 23.85 -11.65
C SER A 305 4.10 23.54 -10.33
N ASN A 306 3.39 22.97 -9.35
CA ASN A 306 3.98 22.55 -8.08
C ASN A 306 4.95 21.38 -8.31
N PHE A 307 4.55 20.37 -9.07
CA PHE A 307 5.43 19.26 -9.43
C PHE A 307 6.64 19.71 -10.24
N LYS A 308 6.45 20.64 -11.19
CA LYS A 308 7.53 21.19 -12.00
C LYS A 308 8.59 21.89 -11.14
N GLN A 309 8.17 22.71 -10.17
CA GLN A 309 9.10 23.39 -9.25
C GLN A 309 9.94 22.40 -8.42
N VAL A 310 9.32 21.33 -7.93
CA VAL A 310 10.04 20.27 -7.20
C VAL A 310 11.01 19.54 -8.13
N GLY A 311 10.58 19.22 -9.36
CA GLY A 311 11.44 18.60 -10.37
C GLY A 311 12.64 19.46 -10.75
N GLU A 312 12.45 20.77 -10.97
CA GLU A 312 13.52 21.74 -11.26
C GLU A 312 14.51 21.87 -10.09
N LEU A 313 14.03 21.86 -8.86
CA LEU A 313 14.87 21.84 -7.67
C LEU A 313 15.74 20.58 -7.62
N ILE A 314 15.16 19.41 -7.88
CA ILE A 314 15.90 18.13 -7.89
C ILE A 314 16.95 18.15 -9.00
N MET A 315 16.58 18.58 -10.21
CA MET A 315 17.50 18.64 -11.36
C MET A 315 18.64 19.64 -11.14
N SER A 316 18.37 20.80 -10.52
CA SER A 316 19.40 21.83 -10.31
C SER A 316 20.44 21.46 -9.24
N GLN A 317 20.07 20.63 -8.27
CA GLN A 317 20.95 20.18 -7.19
C GLN A 317 21.72 18.89 -7.54
N GLY A 318 21.27 18.16 -8.57
CA GLY A 318 21.95 16.96 -9.05
C GLY A 318 22.17 15.94 -7.93
N ASP A 319 23.44 15.61 -7.68
CA ASP A 319 23.81 14.61 -6.69
C ASP A 319 23.71 15.06 -5.23
N ASP A 320 23.55 16.36 -4.96
CA ASP A 320 23.50 16.91 -3.59
C ASP A 320 22.13 16.75 -2.91
N ILE A 321 21.13 16.24 -3.64
CA ILE A 321 19.78 16.00 -3.13
C ILE A 321 19.24 14.62 -3.51
N ARG A 322 18.51 13.99 -2.58
CA ARG A 322 17.87 12.69 -2.80
C ARG A 322 16.40 12.74 -2.44
N VAL A 323 15.59 12.03 -3.22
CA VAL A 323 14.13 11.99 -3.03
C VAL A 323 13.77 10.80 -2.16
N LEU A 324 13.07 11.04 -1.05
CA LEU A 324 12.47 9.99 -0.23
C LEU A 324 10.97 9.96 -0.49
N ARG A 325 10.47 8.81 -0.98
CA ARG A 325 9.03 8.58 -1.17
C ARG A 325 8.46 7.92 0.06
N ILE A 326 7.35 8.45 0.56
CA ILE A 326 6.74 7.99 1.80
C ILE A 326 5.30 7.60 1.50
N SER A 327 4.80 6.57 2.17
CA SER A 327 3.38 6.23 2.17
C SER A 327 2.97 5.74 3.56
N SER A 328 1.86 6.26 4.09
CA SER A 328 1.33 5.81 5.38
C SER A 328 0.02 5.07 5.15
N TRP A 329 0.01 3.80 5.52
CA TRP A 329 -1.17 2.93 5.56
C TRP A 329 -1.68 2.73 6.99
N CYS A 330 -1.09 3.44 7.96
CA CYS A 330 -1.60 3.50 9.33
C CYS A 330 -3.09 3.87 9.33
N LYS A 331 -3.88 3.20 10.19
CA LYS A 331 -5.35 3.24 10.29
C LYS A 331 -6.13 2.63 9.13
N PHE A 332 -5.49 2.08 8.09
CA PHE A 332 -6.22 1.27 7.13
C PHE A 332 -6.46 -0.13 7.73
N PRO A 333 -7.63 -0.75 7.48
CA PRO A 333 -8.08 -1.96 8.16
C PRO A 333 -7.41 -3.23 7.59
N ILE A 334 -6.16 -3.14 7.13
CA ILE A 334 -5.49 -4.25 6.44
C ILE A 334 -5.31 -5.47 7.34
N TYR A 335 -5.11 -5.25 8.63
CA TYR A 335 -5.01 -6.31 9.64
C TYR A 335 -6.35 -6.78 10.19
N GLU A 336 -7.46 -6.15 9.80
CA GLU A 336 -8.83 -6.60 10.10
C GLU A 336 -9.39 -7.53 9.00
N ALA A 337 -8.61 -7.77 7.94
CA ALA A 337 -9.01 -8.57 6.78
C ALA A 337 -9.17 -10.05 7.15
N ASN A 338 -10.41 -10.45 7.48
CA ASN A 338 -10.75 -11.82 7.86
C ASN A 338 -11.67 -12.47 6.84
N PHE A 339 -11.14 -13.44 6.10
CA PHE A 339 -11.89 -14.22 5.10
C PHE A 339 -12.78 -15.33 5.69
N GLY A 340 -12.81 -15.45 7.03
CA GLY A 340 -13.54 -16.48 7.78
C GLY A 340 -12.63 -17.51 8.47
N TRP A 341 -11.31 -17.39 8.32
CA TRP A 341 -10.30 -18.28 8.94
C TRP A 341 -9.28 -17.54 9.81
N GLY A 342 -9.53 -16.28 10.14
CA GLY A 342 -8.67 -15.46 10.99
C GLY A 342 -8.07 -14.26 10.27
N GLU A 343 -7.49 -13.37 11.06
CA GLU A 343 -6.83 -12.14 10.61
C GLU A 343 -5.38 -12.39 10.17
N PRO A 344 -4.77 -11.51 9.37
CA PRO A 344 -3.39 -11.68 8.90
C PRO A 344 -2.38 -11.55 10.05
N ILE A 345 -1.42 -12.48 10.11
CA ILE A 345 -0.30 -12.42 11.06
C ILE A 345 0.87 -11.54 10.58
N LEU A 346 0.87 -11.14 9.31
CA LEU A 346 1.88 -10.28 8.70
C LEU A 346 1.32 -9.69 7.40
N THR A 347 1.54 -8.40 7.18
CA THR A 347 1.30 -7.74 5.89
C THR A 347 2.62 -7.21 5.37
N ILE A 348 2.93 -7.51 4.11
CA ILE A 348 4.10 -6.96 3.41
C ILE A 348 3.58 -6.15 2.23
N VAL A 349 3.94 -4.87 2.16
CA VAL A 349 3.65 -4.06 0.97
C VAL A 349 4.82 -4.18 0.01
N ALA A 350 4.62 -4.93 -1.06
CA ALA A 350 5.65 -5.21 -2.04
C ALA A 350 5.88 -4.00 -2.97
N PHE A 351 6.96 -3.25 -2.74
CA PHE A 351 7.47 -2.23 -3.68
C PHE A 351 8.67 -2.75 -4.45
N PHE A 352 8.53 -3.90 -5.12
CA PHE A 352 9.63 -4.54 -5.84
C PHE A 352 10.28 -3.54 -6.81
N GLY A 353 11.51 -3.12 -6.48
CA GLY A 353 12.37 -2.30 -7.34
C GLY A 353 12.28 -0.77 -7.17
N VAL A 354 11.43 -0.23 -6.30
CA VAL A 354 11.39 1.24 -6.10
C VAL A 354 12.34 1.64 -4.97
N LYS A 355 13.57 2.02 -5.34
CA LYS A 355 14.58 2.58 -4.42
C LYS A 355 14.04 3.83 -3.67
N ASP A 356 14.53 4.01 -2.44
CA ASP A 356 14.30 5.17 -1.58
C ASP A 356 12.81 5.38 -1.24
N ASN A 357 12.20 4.32 -0.70
CA ASN A 357 10.78 4.28 -0.33
C ASN A 357 10.58 3.85 1.12
N ILE A 358 9.61 4.47 1.80
CA ILE A 358 9.17 4.11 3.15
C ILE A 358 7.67 3.91 3.16
N VAL A 359 7.23 2.78 3.71
CA VAL A 359 5.82 2.50 4.00
C VAL A 359 5.60 2.24 5.47
N LEU A 360 4.63 2.95 6.04
CA LEU A 360 4.26 2.83 7.44
C LEU A 360 2.95 2.05 7.57
N LEU A 361 2.93 1.04 8.42
CA LEU A 361 1.77 0.26 8.80
C LEU A 361 1.55 0.37 10.32
N ASP A 362 0.34 0.07 10.76
CA ASP A 362 0.10 -0.13 12.18
C ASP A 362 0.77 -1.42 12.65
N SER A 363 1.37 -1.38 13.84
CA SER A 363 1.99 -2.59 14.38
C SER A 363 0.93 -3.52 14.97
N ILE A 364 0.94 -4.77 14.54
CA ILE A 364 0.13 -5.83 15.16
C ILE A 364 0.70 -6.27 16.51
N GLU A 365 2.03 -6.24 16.63
CA GLU A 365 2.76 -6.71 17.81
C GLU A 365 2.64 -5.71 18.97
N PHE A 366 2.59 -4.41 18.64
CA PHE A 366 2.52 -3.32 19.61
C PHE A 366 1.38 -2.38 19.28
N VAL A 367 0.21 -2.58 19.90
CA VAL A 367 -0.98 -1.73 19.70
C VAL A 367 -0.65 -0.25 19.91
N GLY A 368 -0.87 0.55 18.86
CA GLY A 368 -0.53 1.98 18.81
C GLY A 368 0.88 2.30 18.27
N GLY A 369 1.69 1.27 18.04
CA GLY A 369 3.00 1.32 17.40
C GLY A 369 2.92 1.48 15.88
N ILE A 370 4.08 1.53 15.24
CA ILE A 370 4.24 1.64 13.78
C ILE A 370 5.28 0.63 13.30
N GLU A 371 4.97 -0.08 12.23
CA GLU A 371 5.92 -0.84 11.42
C GLU A 371 6.36 0.02 10.24
N ALA A 372 7.67 0.24 10.09
CA ALA A 372 8.24 0.97 8.96
C ALA A 372 8.99 0.01 8.04
N TRP A 373 8.52 -0.10 6.80
CA TRP A 373 9.13 -0.89 5.73
C TRP A 373 9.92 0.04 4.83
N ILE A 374 11.23 -0.18 4.74
CA ILE A 374 12.16 0.75 4.09
C ILE A 374 12.89 0.03 2.98
N VAL A 375 12.91 0.62 1.78
CA VAL A 375 13.62 0.13 0.60
C VAL A 375 14.73 1.11 0.24
N MET A 376 15.99 0.66 0.30
CA MET A 376 17.18 1.46 -0.02
C MET A 376 18.25 0.56 -0.66
N ALA A 377 19.33 1.14 -1.17
CA ALA A 377 20.47 0.32 -1.59
C ALA A 377 21.11 -0.37 -0.38
N ASP A 378 21.61 -1.60 -0.53
CA ASP A 378 22.19 -2.40 0.57
C ASP A 378 23.23 -1.63 1.40
N GLN A 379 24.13 -0.91 0.72
CA GLN A 379 25.20 -0.15 1.37
C GLN A 379 24.63 1.04 2.18
N GLU A 380 23.61 1.70 1.64
CA GLU A 380 22.94 2.82 2.31
C GLU A 380 22.09 2.32 3.50
N MET A 381 21.45 1.16 3.37
CA MET A 381 20.70 0.52 4.46
C MET A 381 21.61 0.19 5.65
N THR A 382 22.82 -0.32 5.38
CA THR A 382 23.81 -0.59 6.42
C THR A 382 24.17 0.66 7.22
N LEU A 383 24.31 1.82 6.55
CA LEU A 383 24.55 3.10 7.22
C LEU A 383 23.32 3.60 7.96
N PHE A 384 22.13 3.39 7.40
CA PHE A 384 20.85 3.74 8.01
C PHE A 384 20.65 3.01 9.36
N GLU A 385 20.92 1.71 9.40
CA GLU A 385 20.81 0.87 10.60
C GLU A 385 21.81 1.23 11.72
N GLN A 386 22.91 1.91 11.37
CA GLN A 386 23.93 2.35 12.33
C GLN A 386 23.59 3.66 13.04
N ASP A 387 22.52 4.36 12.64
CA ASP A 387 22.08 5.58 13.34
C ASP A 387 21.64 5.24 14.78
N LYS A 388 22.31 5.87 15.75
CA LYS A 388 22.06 5.60 17.18
C LYS A 388 20.65 5.97 17.63
N GLU A 389 20.08 7.06 17.10
CA GLU A 389 18.71 7.43 17.48
C GLU A 389 17.69 6.47 16.87
N LEU A 390 17.96 5.94 15.67
CA LEU A 390 17.14 4.87 15.11
C LEU A 390 17.16 3.64 16.01
N GLN A 391 18.35 3.20 16.44
CA GLN A 391 18.51 2.06 17.36
C GLN A 391 17.82 2.30 18.71
N ASP A 392 17.90 3.52 19.26
CA ASP A 392 17.27 3.86 20.54
C ASP A 392 15.73 3.83 20.49
N PHE A 393 15.14 4.10 19.32
CA PHE A 393 13.69 4.22 19.14
C PHE A 393 13.04 3.04 18.42
N THR A 394 13.81 2.03 17.99
CA THR A 394 13.29 0.87 17.29
C THR A 394 13.60 -0.43 18.01
N SER A 395 12.68 -1.38 17.88
CA SER A 395 13.02 -2.81 18.01
C SER A 395 13.32 -3.31 16.60
N LEU A 396 14.56 -3.76 16.38
CA LEU A 396 14.98 -4.35 15.11
C LEU A 396 14.50 -5.79 15.03
N ASP A 397 13.41 -6.00 14.30
CA ASP A 397 13.06 -7.31 13.80
C ASP A 397 13.56 -7.40 12.36
N ALA A 398 14.77 -7.92 12.22
CA ALA A 398 15.41 -8.08 10.93
C ALA A 398 14.63 -9.08 10.09
N ILE A 399 13.86 -8.57 9.14
CA ILE A 399 13.63 -9.27 7.89
C ILE A 399 14.95 -9.23 7.12
N GLY A 400 15.48 -10.40 6.76
CA GLY A 400 16.74 -10.54 6.02
C GLY A 400 16.73 -9.69 4.74
N ASP A 401 17.93 -9.43 4.20
CA ASP A 401 18.05 -8.68 2.95
C ASP A 401 17.23 -9.39 1.87
N LEU A 402 16.12 -8.76 1.49
CA LEU A 402 15.27 -9.15 0.38
C LEU A 402 16.05 -8.94 -0.94
N ASN A 403 17.05 -9.78 -1.18
CA ASN A 403 17.89 -9.81 -2.39
C ASN A 403 17.30 -10.69 -3.49
#